data_AF-A0A3S3NGG8-F1
#
_entry.id   AF-A0A3S3NGG8-F1
#
_cell.length_a   1.000
_cell.length_b   1.000
_cell.length_c   1.000
_cell.angle_alpha   90.00
_cell.angle_beta   90.00
_cell.angle_gamma   90.00
#
_symmetry.space_group_name_H-M   'P 1'
#
loop_
_entity.id
_entity.type
_entity.pdbx_description
1 polymer ?
#
loop_
_entity_poly.entity_id
_entity_poly.type
_entity_poly.pdbx_seq_one_letter_code
_entity_poly.pdbx_strand_id
1 'polypeptide(L)' 'MGTLFRSEEMTLCQLFLQSEAAYTCVSELGELGLVMFRDLNPDVNAFQRKFV' A
#
# COMPACT_ATOMS: atom_id res chain seq x y z
N MET A 1 -11.65 -13.64 12.53
CA MET A 1 -12.16 -15.02 12.70
C MET A 1 -11.05 -15.95 12.26
N GLY A 2 -10.61 -16.85 13.13
CA GLY A 2 -9.31 -17.50 13.03
C GLY A 2 -9.15 -18.48 11.87
N THR A 3 -8.04 -18.33 11.13
CA THR A 3 -7.55 -19.30 10.15
C THR A 3 -6.26 -19.94 10.66
N LEU A 4 -6.34 -20.70 11.75
CA LEU A 4 -5.16 -21.38 12.33
C LEU A 4 -4.54 -22.44 11.40
N PHE A 5 -5.27 -22.87 10.37
CA PHE A 5 -4.87 -24.00 9.52
C PHE A 5 -4.41 -23.58 8.11
N ARG A 6 -4.80 -22.38 7.62
CA ARG A 6 -4.50 -21.88 6.26
C ARG A 6 -4.43 -20.35 6.23
N SER A 7 -3.74 -19.80 5.23
CA SER A 7 -3.72 -18.35 4.97
C SER A 7 -5.11 -17.82 4.65
N GLU A 8 -5.36 -16.56 5.00
CA GLU A 8 -6.57 -15.84 4.58
C GLU A 8 -6.55 -15.56 3.07
N GLU A 9 -7.73 -15.40 2.48
CA GLU A 9 -7.86 -15.03 1.07
C GLU A 9 -7.40 -13.58 0.86
N MET A 10 -6.51 -13.36 -0.11
CA MET A 10 -5.93 -12.05 -0.39
C MET A 10 -6.47 -11.53 -1.72
N THR A 11 -6.73 -10.22 -1.79
CA THR A 11 -7.13 -9.54 -3.04
C THR A 11 -6.09 -8.49 -3.42
N LEU A 12 -5.78 -8.39 -4.72
CA LEU A 12 -4.96 -7.31 -5.26
C LEU A 12 -5.87 -6.18 -5.74
N CYS A 13 -5.69 -5.00 -5.16
CA CYS A 13 -6.42 -3.79 -5.53
C CYS A 13 -5.47 -2.74 -6.13
N GLN A 14 -5.97 -1.98 -7.10
CA GLN A 14 -5.27 -0.84 -7.68
C GLN A 14 -5.90 0.46 -7.17
N LEU A 15 -5.09 1.33 -6.57
CA LEU A 15 -5.51 2.61 -6.00
C LEU A 15 -5.10 3.75 -6.94
N PHE A 16 -6.05 4.62 -7.27
CA PHE A 16 -5.82 5.86 -7.98
C PHE A 16 -6.11 7.03 -7.03
N LEU A 17 -5.07 7.80 -6.71
CA LEU A 17 -5.17 8.91 -5.75
C LEU A 17 -4.80 10.23 -6.43
N GLN A 18 -5.60 11.26 -6.16
CA GLN A 18 -5.23 12.64 -6.49
C GLN A 18 -4.17 13.13 -5.50
N SER A 19 -3.17 13.88 -5.98
CA SER A 19 -2.02 14.33 -5.18
C SER A 19 -2.41 15.05 -3.88
N GLU A 20 -3.50 15.83 -3.90
CA GLU A 20 -4.00 16.59 -2.74
C GLU A 20 -4.61 15.69 -1.66
N ALA A 21 -5.25 14.59 -2.06
CA ALA A 21 -5.88 13.62 -1.15
C ALA A 21 -4.93 12.48 -0.76
N ALA A 22 -3.83 12.29 -1.48
CA ALA A 22 -2.92 11.16 -1.30
C ALA A 22 -2.39 11.05 0.13
N TYR A 23 -2.06 12.16 0.78
CA TYR A 23 -1.57 12.17 2.15
C TYR A 23 -2.60 11.63 3.15
N THR A 24 -3.82 12.19 3.12
CA THR A 24 -4.91 11.78 4.03
C THR A 24 -5.29 10.32 3.81
N CYS A 25 -5.46 9.90 2.55
CA CYS A 25 -5.82 8.52 2.25
C CYS A 25 -4.74 7.52 2.70
N VAL A 26 -3.46 7.83 2.52
CA VAL A 26 -2.37 6.95 2.98
C VAL A 26 -2.29 6.92 4.51
N SER A 27 -2.56 8.04 5.19
CA SER A 27 -2.64 8.08 6.66
C SER A 27 -3.73 7.15 7.18
N GLU A 28 -4.95 7.24 6.63
CA GLU A 28 -6.09 6.39 7.02
C GLU A 28 -5.82 4.91 6.72
N LEU A 29 -5.19 4.60 5.57
CA LEU A 29 -4.78 3.23 5.24
C LEU A 29 -3.74 2.68 6.22
N GLY A 30 -2.84 3.52 6.71
CA GLY A 30 -1.87 3.17 7.75
C GLY A 30 -2.52 2.90 9.10
N GLU A 31 -3.53 3.70 9.48
CA GLU A 31 -4.30 3.50 10.71
C GLU A 31 -5.15 2.23 10.67
N LEU A 32 -5.71 1.88 9.51
CA LEU A 32 -6.43 0.61 9.33
C LEU A 32 -5.50 -0.61 9.48
N GLY A 33 -4.26 -0.54 8.98
CA GLY A 33 -3.26 -1.60 9.16
C GLY A 33 -3.55 -2.91 8.43
N LEU A 34 -4.47 -2.91 7.45
CA LEU A 34 -4.93 -4.10 6.73
C LEU A 34 -4.34 -4.21 5.31
N VAL A 35 -3.56 -3.22 4.87
CA VAL A 35 -3.05 -3.15 3.50
C VAL A 35 -1.55 -3.38 3.42
N MET A 36 -1.12 -4.08 2.37
CA MET A 36 0.28 -4.28 2.05
C MET A 36 0.58 -3.68 0.68
N PHE A 37 1.43 -2.64 0.65
CA PHE A 37 1.86 -2.02 -0.61
C PHE A 37 2.93 -2.86 -1.29
N ARG A 38 2.85 -2.93 -2.62
CA ARG A 38 3.91 -3.48 -3.48
C ARG A 38 4.69 -2.35 -4.12
N ASP A 39 5.99 -2.56 -4.26
CA ASP A 39 6.83 -1.63 -5.00
C ASP A 39 6.54 -1.75 -6.49
N LEU A 40 6.07 -0.64 -7.10
CA LEU A 40 5.83 -0.55 -8.53
C LEU A 40 7.06 -0.03 -9.31
N ASN A 41 8.10 0.45 -8.62
CA ASN A 41 9.31 1.01 -9.22
C ASN A 41 10.58 0.29 -8.73
N PRO A 42 10.71 -1.03 -8.95
CA PRO A 42 11.85 -1.80 -8.45
C PRO A 42 13.19 -1.39 -9.10
N ASP A 43 13.17 -0.90 -10.33
CA ASP A 43 14.37 -0.51 -11.08
C ASP A 43 14.83 0.93 -10.76
N VAL A 44 14.06 1.68 -9.96
CA VAL A 44 14.35 3.08 -9.62
C VAL A 44 15.05 3.15 -8.26
N ASN A 45 16.27 3.70 -8.28
CA ASN A 45 17.07 3.89 -7.07
C ASN A 45 16.40 4.90 -6.11
N ALA A 46 16.67 4.78 -4.81
CA ALA A 46 16.04 5.59 -3.76
C ALA A 46 16.12 7.10 -4.03
N PHE A 47 17.27 7.60 -4.50
CA PHE A 47 17.50 9.02 -4.79
C PHE A 47 16.74 9.56 -6.02
N GLN A 48 16.29 8.67 -6.91
CA GLN A 48 15.56 9.05 -8.11
C GLN A 48 14.04 9.02 -7.89
N ARG A 49 13.58 8.55 -6.73
CA ARG A 49 12.17 8.58 -6.37
C ARG A 49 11.75 10.03 -6.11
N LYS A 50 10.47 10.34 -6.37
CA LYS A 50 9.94 11.71 -6.22
C LYS A 50 9.94 12.19 -4.76
N PHE A 51 9.84 11.27 -3.81
CA PHE A 51 9.74 11.54 -2.38
C PHE A 51 10.95 10.94 -1.66
N VAL A 52 12.07 11.67 -1.67
CA VAL A 52 13.33 11.35 -0.96
C VAL A 52 13.38 12.10 0.36
#